data_AF-A0A0Q7A1S7-F1
#
_entry.id   AF-A0A0Q7A1S7-F1
#
_cell.length_a   1.000
_cell.length_b   1.000
_cell.length_c   1.000
_cell.angle_alpha   90.00
_cell.angle_beta   90.00
_cell.angle_gamma   90.00
#
_symmetry.space_group_name_H-M   'P 1'
#
loop_
_entity.id
_entity.type
_entity.pdbx_description
1 polymer ?
#
loop_
_entity_poly.entity_id
_entity_poly.type
_entity_poly.pdbx_seq_one_letter_code
_entity_poly.pdbx_strand_id
1 'polypeptide(L)'
;MPDLPRRLDTASKFDQAIASKSVIDPAARQRREDQLMPVASAIRSLVVATRRNGSPDQIAETATCTIATLRHWAATGALTEMATSDANLSRDRFTSDIAGIVMMLQARGRDLRGEDEIRTWLATLARQTMTYYDGRAGPTARRNNHRYWAGIAVAEVAEILGEKDMQSWSEEAFVIGACQIDEQGYLPLELARAERAYEYHLYAYGALAGLAIRLSAAGASPLPCEDHLDRLYRLVSRGEDSARDFAAHTGLHQRTPSRRHLEAAAVVPPHFNDMRTTGGVENP
;
A
#
# COMPACT_ATOMS: atom_id res chain seq x y z
N MET A 1 6.14 -10.68 22.25
CA MET A 1 5.17 -10.23 21.21
C MET A 1 5.13 -11.28 20.11
N PRO A 2 4.04 -11.41 19.34
CA PRO A 2 4.00 -12.36 18.23
C PRO A 2 5.06 -12.02 17.18
N ASP A 3 5.75 -13.03 16.66
CA ASP A 3 6.85 -12.88 15.71
C ASP A 3 6.33 -12.83 14.25
N LEU A 4 7.17 -12.33 13.34
CA LEU A 4 6.91 -12.41 11.90
C LEU A 4 7.73 -13.55 11.29
N PRO A 5 7.18 -14.28 10.31
CA PRO A 5 7.94 -15.31 9.64
C PRO A 5 9.00 -14.68 8.72
N ARG A 6 10.18 -15.30 8.63
CA ARG A 6 11.16 -14.99 7.58
C ARG A 6 10.59 -15.23 6.19
N ARG A 7 9.88 -16.36 6.03
CA ARG A 7 9.34 -16.85 4.76
C ARG A 7 7.82 -16.82 4.71
N LEU A 8 7.27 -16.37 3.58
CA LEU A 8 5.85 -16.49 3.24
C LEU A 8 5.68 -17.22 1.91
N ASP A 9 4.68 -18.10 1.86
CA ASP A 9 4.38 -18.95 0.71
C ASP A 9 2.88 -18.95 0.38
N THR A 10 2.20 -17.84 0.68
CA THR A 10 0.77 -17.72 0.45
C THR A 10 0.37 -17.93 -1.00
N ALA A 11 -0.85 -18.40 -1.22
CA ALA A 11 -1.42 -18.53 -2.56
C ALA A 11 -2.51 -17.49 -2.80
N SER A 12 -2.74 -17.19 -4.07
CA SER A 12 -3.81 -16.28 -4.48
C SER A 12 -5.18 -16.82 -4.04
N LYS A 13 -6.03 -15.92 -3.55
CA LYS A 13 -7.42 -16.23 -3.17
C LYS A 13 -8.37 -16.39 -4.37
N PHE A 14 -7.92 -16.05 -5.57
CA PHE A 14 -8.74 -16.10 -6.77
C PHE A 14 -8.60 -17.45 -7.49
N ASP A 15 -9.66 -17.86 -8.16
CA ASP A 15 -9.61 -19.00 -9.08
C ASP A 15 -8.61 -18.69 -10.20
N GLN A 16 -7.59 -19.55 -10.33
CA GLN A 16 -6.53 -19.34 -11.30
C GLN A 16 -6.95 -19.62 -12.74
N ALA A 17 -8.02 -20.39 -12.96
CA ALA A 17 -8.57 -20.68 -14.28
C ALA A 17 -9.30 -19.46 -14.89
N ILE A 18 -9.71 -18.50 -14.06
CA ILE A 18 -10.43 -17.30 -14.51
C ILE A 18 -9.45 -16.18 -14.82
N ALA A 19 -9.36 -15.77 -16.10
CA ALA A 19 -8.42 -14.76 -16.58
C ALA A 19 -8.59 -13.40 -15.88
N SER A 20 -9.83 -12.97 -15.63
CA SER A 20 -10.15 -11.70 -14.95
C SER A 20 -9.78 -11.71 -13.47
N LYS A 21 -9.46 -12.87 -12.87
CA LYS A 21 -9.25 -13.05 -11.43
C LYS A 21 -10.36 -12.40 -10.60
N SER A 22 -11.61 -12.51 -11.04
CA SER A 22 -12.77 -11.91 -10.35
C SER A 22 -13.48 -12.88 -9.41
N VAL A 23 -13.32 -14.19 -9.64
CA VAL A 23 -13.96 -15.25 -8.85
C VAL A 23 -13.02 -15.70 -7.73
N ILE A 24 -13.53 -15.73 -6.50
CA ILE A 24 -12.79 -16.20 -5.32
C ILE A 24 -12.98 -17.71 -5.21
N ASP A 25 -11.88 -18.45 -5.00
CA ASP A 25 -11.92 -19.82 -4.47
C ASP A 25 -12.02 -19.71 -2.94
N PRO A 26 -13.15 -20.12 -2.31
CA PRO A 26 -13.34 -20.00 -0.88
C PRO A 26 -12.28 -20.76 -0.06
N ALA A 27 -11.84 -21.92 -0.53
CA ALA A 27 -10.84 -22.72 0.16
C ALA A 27 -9.44 -22.09 0.04
N ALA A 28 -9.10 -21.55 -1.13
CA ALA A 28 -7.84 -20.80 -1.31
C ALA A 28 -7.83 -19.52 -0.47
N ARG A 29 -8.96 -18.82 -0.40
CA ARG A 29 -9.13 -17.65 0.45
C ARG A 29 -8.91 -17.97 1.92
N GLN A 30 -9.56 -19.03 2.44
CA GLN A 30 -9.41 -19.41 3.84
C GLN A 30 -7.94 -19.76 4.17
N ARG A 31 -7.31 -20.63 3.35
CA ARG A 31 -5.89 -21.00 3.54
C ARG A 31 -4.99 -19.77 3.60
N ARG A 32 -5.20 -18.81 2.70
CA ARG A 32 -4.44 -17.57 2.69
C ARG A 32 -4.70 -16.75 3.95
N GLU A 33 -5.96 -16.59 4.36
CA GLU A 33 -6.33 -15.83 5.55
C GLU A 33 -5.67 -16.44 6.80
N ASP A 34 -5.66 -17.77 6.93
CA ASP A 34 -5.00 -18.48 8.03
C ASP A 34 -3.49 -18.22 8.07
N GLN A 35 -2.83 -18.15 6.91
CA GLN A 35 -1.40 -17.85 6.82
C GLN A 35 -1.07 -16.38 7.10
N LEU A 36 -1.91 -15.45 6.66
CA LEU A 36 -1.66 -14.01 6.80
C LEU A 36 -2.12 -13.44 8.14
N MET A 37 -3.11 -14.05 8.80
CA MET A 37 -3.69 -13.54 10.05
C MET A 37 -2.65 -13.38 11.17
N PRO A 38 -1.73 -14.34 11.42
CA PRO A 38 -0.70 -14.16 12.44
C PRO A 38 0.20 -12.95 12.17
N VAL A 39 0.62 -12.77 10.91
CA VAL A 39 1.47 -11.64 10.47
C VAL A 39 0.74 -10.32 10.66
N ALA A 40 -0.49 -10.22 10.16
CA ALA A 40 -1.32 -9.03 10.29
C ALA A 40 -1.64 -8.69 11.75
N SER A 41 -1.84 -9.70 12.60
CA SER A 41 -2.10 -9.53 14.04
C SER A 41 -0.87 -9.02 14.78
N ALA A 42 0.33 -9.55 14.48
CA ALA A 42 1.58 -9.10 15.05
C ALA A 42 1.85 -7.62 14.74
N ILE A 43 1.76 -7.24 13.47
CA ILE A 43 1.93 -5.84 13.01
C ILE A 43 0.87 -4.94 13.66
N ARG A 44 -0.41 -5.33 13.63
CA ARG A 44 -1.49 -4.54 14.24
C ARG A 44 -1.30 -4.33 15.73
N SER A 45 -0.84 -5.36 16.46
CA SER A 45 -0.58 -5.26 17.88
C SER A 45 0.53 -4.25 18.17
N LEU A 46 1.59 -4.24 17.35
CA LEU A 46 2.67 -3.27 17.47
C LEU A 46 2.22 -1.85 17.09
N VAL A 47 1.39 -1.69 16.05
CA VAL A 47 0.76 -0.40 15.70
C VAL A 47 -0.06 0.13 16.88
N VAL A 48 -0.93 -0.70 17.47
CA VAL A 48 -1.75 -0.30 18.61
C VAL A 48 -0.89 0.10 19.79
N ALA A 49 0.15 -0.69 20.11
CA ALA A 49 1.10 -0.36 21.17
C ALA A 49 1.77 1.01 20.91
N THR A 50 2.37 1.20 19.74
CA THR A 50 3.09 2.42 19.34
C THR A 50 2.21 3.67 19.38
N ARG A 51 0.91 3.53 19.10
CA ARG A 51 -0.05 4.65 19.12
C ARG A 51 -0.52 5.05 20.51
N ARG A 52 -0.29 4.24 21.55
CA ARG A 52 -0.78 4.55 22.90
C ARG A 52 -0.20 5.87 23.40
N ASN A 53 -1.07 6.74 23.88
CA ASN A 53 -0.71 7.94 24.61
C ASN A 53 -0.51 7.60 26.09
N GLY A 54 0.22 8.44 26.81
CA GLY A 54 0.51 8.27 28.23
C GLY A 54 1.37 9.41 28.76
N SER A 55 1.91 9.25 29.96
CA SER A 55 2.98 10.14 30.46
C SER A 55 4.22 10.07 29.56
N PRO A 56 5.11 11.07 29.61
CA PRO A 56 6.38 11.02 28.87
C PRO A 56 7.15 9.72 29.07
N ASP A 57 7.20 9.20 30.30
CA ASP A 57 7.88 7.94 30.63
C ASP A 57 7.21 6.73 29.96
N GLN A 58 5.88 6.67 29.97
CA GLN A 58 5.12 5.58 29.32
C GLN A 58 5.31 5.59 27.80
N ILE A 59 5.34 6.78 27.20
CA ILE A 59 5.62 6.95 25.77
C ILE A 59 7.05 6.50 25.46
N ALA A 60 8.02 6.87 26.30
CA ALA A 60 9.43 6.50 26.13
C ALA A 60 9.63 4.98 26.25
N GLU A 61 9.00 4.34 27.23
CA GLU A 61 9.01 2.89 27.44
C GLU A 61 8.38 2.16 26.25
N THR A 62 7.20 2.61 25.80
CA THR A 62 6.51 2.04 24.64
C THR A 62 7.36 2.13 23.37
N ALA A 63 8.01 3.26 23.14
CA ALA A 63 8.91 3.42 21.99
C ALA A 63 10.13 2.49 22.09
N THR A 64 10.72 2.31 23.28
CA THR A 64 11.83 1.37 23.49
C THR A 64 11.42 -0.08 23.20
N CYS A 65 10.25 -0.51 23.69
CA CYS A 65 9.70 -1.84 23.38
C CYS A 65 9.40 -2.01 21.88
N THR A 66 8.94 -0.95 21.22
CA THR A 66 8.64 -0.97 19.78
C THR A 66 9.92 -1.14 18.96
N ILE A 67 10.96 -0.35 19.26
CA ILE A 67 12.28 -0.47 18.61
C ILE A 67 12.89 -1.84 18.85
N ALA A 68 12.82 -2.38 20.07
CA ALA A 68 13.31 -3.73 20.37
C ALA A 68 12.58 -4.81 19.56
N THR A 69 11.26 -4.65 19.33
CA THR A 69 10.48 -5.58 18.49
C THR A 69 10.88 -5.48 17.02
N LEU A 70 11.05 -4.26 16.49
CA LEU A 70 11.54 -4.04 15.12
C LEU A 70 12.95 -4.62 14.92
N ARG A 71 13.84 -4.47 15.91
CA ARG A 71 15.19 -5.05 15.89
C ARG A 71 15.14 -6.57 15.86
N HIS A 72 14.26 -7.19 16.65
CA HIS A 72 14.04 -8.63 16.61
C HIS A 72 13.59 -9.11 15.22
N TRP A 73 12.59 -8.46 14.61
CA TRP A 73 12.14 -8.79 13.25
C TRP A 73 13.23 -8.59 12.19
N ALA A 74 14.05 -7.55 12.33
CA ALA A 74 15.20 -7.33 11.47
C ALA A 74 16.23 -8.46 11.60
N ALA A 75 16.61 -8.82 12.83
CA ALA A 75 17.58 -9.87 13.11
C ALA A 75 17.12 -11.26 12.63
N THR A 76 15.82 -11.56 12.71
CA THR A 76 15.29 -12.82 12.17
C THR A 76 15.10 -12.80 10.66
N GLY A 77 15.27 -11.66 10.00
CA GLY A 77 15.04 -11.51 8.56
C GLY A 77 13.55 -11.65 8.20
N ALA A 78 12.66 -11.18 9.07
CA ALA A 78 11.22 -11.23 8.84
C ALA A 78 10.85 -10.73 7.43
N LEU A 79 9.97 -11.46 6.75
CA LEU A 79 9.43 -11.13 5.42
C LEU A 79 10.45 -11.00 4.27
N THR A 80 11.68 -11.47 4.44
CA THR A 80 12.73 -11.39 3.39
C THR A 80 12.69 -12.53 2.37
N GLU A 81 11.88 -13.57 2.60
CA GLU A 81 11.75 -14.73 1.70
C GLU A 81 10.31 -14.91 1.21
N MET A 82 10.00 -14.43 0.00
CA MET A 82 8.67 -14.59 -0.61
C MET A 82 8.69 -15.71 -1.65
N ALA A 83 8.05 -16.84 -1.35
CA ALA A 83 8.10 -18.04 -2.18
C ALA A 83 7.15 -18.01 -3.40
N THR A 84 6.15 -17.12 -3.39
CA THR A 84 5.14 -17.02 -4.44
C THR A 84 4.96 -15.57 -4.90
N SER A 85 4.34 -15.40 -6.07
CA SER A 85 3.87 -14.08 -6.53
C SER A 85 2.99 -13.42 -5.46
N ASP A 86 2.07 -14.20 -4.91
CA ASP A 86 1.11 -13.73 -3.93
C ASP A 86 1.72 -13.29 -2.59
N ALA A 87 2.77 -13.97 -2.14
CA ALA A 87 3.56 -13.59 -0.99
C ALA A 87 4.26 -12.25 -1.23
N ASN A 88 4.83 -12.02 -2.42
CA ASN A 88 5.42 -10.72 -2.77
C ASN A 88 4.38 -9.60 -2.71
N LEU A 89 3.19 -9.80 -3.31
CA LEU A 89 2.10 -8.82 -3.26
C LEU A 89 1.64 -8.54 -1.81
N SER A 90 1.70 -9.54 -0.94
CA SER A 90 1.36 -9.37 0.49
C SER A 90 2.44 -8.61 1.25
N ARG A 91 3.72 -8.86 0.94
CA ARG A 91 4.87 -8.17 1.57
C ARG A 91 4.79 -6.67 1.39
N ASP A 92 4.34 -6.19 0.23
CA ASP A 92 4.23 -4.74 -0.03
C ASP A 92 3.38 -4.07 1.05
N ARG A 93 2.21 -4.65 1.37
CA ARG A 93 1.30 -4.11 2.38
C ARG A 93 1.91 -4.18 3.78
N PHE A 94 2.54 -5.29 4.13
CA PHE A 94 3.18 -5.42 5.44
C PHE A 94 4.36 -4.47 5.61
N THR A 95 5.13 -4.24 4.53
CA THR A 95 6.24 -3.28 4.52
C THR A 95 5.73 -1.87 4.78
N SER A 96 4.65 -1.47 4.11
CA SER A 96 3.99 -0.17 4.37
C SER A 96 3.47 -0.05 5.81
N ASP A 97 2.78 -1.09 6.33
CA ASP A 97 2.28 -1.06 7.70
C ASP A 97 3.43 -0.99 8.73
N ILE A 98 4.57 -1.64 8.47
CA ILE A 98 5.80 -1.57 9.29
C ILE A 98 6.46 -0.18 9.18
N ALA A 99 6.56 0.37 7.97
CA ALA A 99 7.09 1.72 7.76
C ALA A 99 6.25 2.77 8.51
N GLY A 100 4.92 2.62 8.52
CA GLY A 100 4.03 3.44 9.33
C GLY A 100 4.32 3.38 10.84
N ILE A 101 4.76 2.23 11.38
CA ILE A 101 5.20 2.12 12.78
C ILE A 101 6.44 2.98 13.01
N VAL A 102 7.42 2.91 12.11
CA VAL A 102 8.65 3.70 12.19
C VAL A 102 8.37 5.20 12.09
N MET A 103 7.52 5.62 11.15
CA MET A 103 7.11 7.02 11.02
C MET A 103 6.38 7.54 12.28
N MET A 104 5.57 6.71 12.93
CA MET A 104 4.94 7.06 14.22
C MET A 104 5.95 7.21 15.36
N LEU A 105 7.09 6.50 15.32
CA LEU A 105 8.19 6.71 16.26
C LEU A 105 8.94 8.01 15.95
N GLN A 106 9.24 8.27 14.67
CA GLN A 106 9.90 9.50 14.21
C GLN A 106 9.09 10.75 14.58
N ALA A 107 7.77 10.73 14.38
CA ALA A 107 6.87 11.82 14.77
C ALA A 107 6.85 12.08 16.30
N ARG A 108 7.29 11.11 17.11
CA ARG A 108 7.47 11.24 18.56
C ARG A 108 8.92 11.53 18.97
N GLY A 109 9.77 11.94 18.02
CA GLY A 109 11.18 12.27 18.27
C GLY A 109 12.08 11.04 18.49
N ARG A 110 11.61 9.84 18.11
CA ARG A 110 12.36 8.59 18.22
C ARG A 110 12.72 8.10 16.82
N ASP A 111 13.77 8.67 16.25
CA ASP A 111 14.29 8.25 14.95
C ASP A 111 15.09 6.94 15.02
N LEU A 112 15.46 6.41 13.85
CA LEU A 112 16.27 5.20 13.72
C LEU A 112 17.80 5.49 13.71
N ARG A 113 18.28 6.62 14.25
CA ARG A 113 19.73 6.85 14.36
C ARG A 113 20.34 5.79 15.29
N GLY A 114 21.36 5.08 14.80
CA GLY A 114 22.00 3.99 15.53
C GLY A 114 21.26 2.65 15.44
N GLU A 115 20.16 2.56 14.71
CA GLU A 115 19.40 1.32 14.50
C GLU A 115 19.70 0.69 13.13
N ASP A 116 20.98 0.49 12.82
CA ASP A 116 21.46 0.10 11.49
C ASP A 116 20.89 -1.24 10.99
N GLU A 117 20.63 -2.18 11.91
CA GLU A 117 19.97 -3.46 11.58
C GLU A 117 18.55 -3.25 11.07
N ILE A 118 17.76 -2.38 11.72
CA ILE A 118 16.39 -2.06 11.29
C ILE A 118 16.45 -1.35 9.94
N ARG A 119 17.36 -0.39 9.76
CA ARG A 119 17.52 0.34 8.50
C ARG A 119 17.89 -0.58 7.34
N THR A 120 18.85 -1.50 7.56
CA THR A 120 19.28 -2.49 6.56
C THR A 120 18.15 -3.45 6.19
N TRP A 121 17.38 -3.88 7.18
CA TRP A 121 16.22 -4.73 6.95
C TRP A 121 15.13 -4.03 6.12
N LEU A 122 14.76 -2.80 6.46
CA LEU A 122 13.79 -2.02 5.67
C LEU A 122 14.27 -1.80 4.23
N ALA A 123 15.55 -1.45 4.05
CA ALA A 123 16.16 -1.32 2.73
C ALA A 123 16.08 -2.63 1.93
N THR A 124 16.28 -3.78 2.60
CA THR A 124 16.15 -5.10 1.99
C THR A 124 14.73 -5.36 1.51
N LEU A 125 13.71 -5.09 2.34
CA LEU A 125 12.31 -5.27 1.96
C LEU A 125 11.94 -4.40 0.74
N ALA A 126 12.32 -3.13 0.75
CA ALA A 126 12.05 -2.20 -0.35
C ALA A 126 12.76 -2.64 -1.65
N ARG A 127 14.07 -2.91 -1.61
CA ARG A 127 14.84 -3.34 -2.81
C ARG A 127 14.34 -4.67 -3.37
N GLN A 128 13.92 -5.61 -2.52
CA GLN A 128 13.31 -6.85 -2.98
C GLN A 128 11.94 -6.61 -3.64
N THR A 129 11.13 -5.69 -3.13
CA THR A 129 9.88 -5.27 -3.76
C THR A 129 10.15 -4.62 -5.11
N MET A 130 11.09 -3.68 -5.21
CA MET A 130 11.50 -3.08 -6.49
C MET A 130 11.89 -4.16 -7.52
N THR A 131 12.83 -5.03 -7.14
CA THR A 131 13.32 -6.12 -8.01
C THR A 131 12.19 -7.06 -8.44
N TYR A 132 11.20 -7.32 -7.59
CA TYR A 132 10.06 -8.14 -7.95
C TYR A 132 9.25 -7.50 -9.06
N TYR A 133 8.84 -6.23 -8.93
CA TYR A 133 8.04 -5.57 -9.96
C TYR A 133 8.82 -5.21 -11.22
N ASP A 134 10.14 -5.04 -11.15
CA ASP A 134 10.95 -4.67 -12.32
C ASP A 134 11.28 -5.87 -13.21
N GLY A 135 11.20 -7.10 -12.69
CA GLY A 135 11.62 -8.29 -13.45
C GLY A 135 10.77 -9.54 -13.28
N ARG A 136 10.11 -9.75 -12.14
CA ARG A 136 9.54 -11.06 -11.74
C ARG A 136 8.02 -11.09 -11.66
N ALA A 137 7.39 -9.95 -11.38
CA ALA A 137 5.94 -9.84 -11.34
C ALA A 137 5.34 -10.06 -12.74
N GLY A 138 4.16 -10.67 -12.79
CA GLY A 138 3.44 -10.85 -14.05
C GLY A 138 3.10 -9.51 -14.72
N PRO A 139 2.89 -9.48 -16.04
CA PRO A 139 2.76 -8.24 -16.83
C PRO A 139 1.61 -7.32 -16.38
N THR A 140 0.57 -7.88 -15.76
CA THR A 140 -0.53 -7.12 -15.16
C THR A 140 -0.14 -6.53 -13.81
N ALA A 141 0.41 -7.33 -12.90
CA ALA A 141 0.79 -6.88 -11.56
C ALA A 141 1.84 -5.76 -11.60
N ARG A 142 2.72 -5.76 -12.61
CA ARG A 142 3.70 -4.71 -12.88
C ARG A 142 3.10 -3.33 -13.15
N ARG A 143 1.83 -3.26 -13.53
CA ARG A 143 1.20 -2.05 -14.06
C ARG A 143 -0.16 -1.73 -13.45
N ASN A 144 -0.74 -2.62 -12.66
CA ASN A 144 -2.04 -2.38 -12.02
C ASN A 144 -1.87 -1.93 -10.57
N ASN A 145 -2.97 -1.88 -9.80
CA ASN A 145 -3.02 -1.47 -8.39
C ASN A 145 -1.91 -2.05 -7.50
N HIS A 146 -1.41 -3.26 -7.79
CA HIS A 146 -0.31 -3.84 -7.05
C HIS A 146 0.98 -3.00 -7.14
N ARG A 147 1.34 -2.52 -8.35
CA ARG A 147 2.49 -1.63 -8.53
C ARG A 147 2.34 -0.33 -7.75
N TYR A 148 1.12 0.21 -7.66
CA TYR A 148 0.87 1.48 -6.97
C TYR A 148 0.99 1.32 -5.45
N TRP A 149 0.45 0.22 -4.89
CA TRP A 149 0.62 -0.13 -3.48
C TRP A 149 2.09 -0.42 -3.12
N ALA A 150 2.82 -1.08 -4.00
CA ALA A 150 4.26 -1.25 -3.85
C ALA A 150 5.00 0.09 -3.88
N GLY A 151 4.57 1.03 -4.73
CA GLY A 151 5.02 2.42 -4.74
C GLY A 151 4.89 3.10 -3.39
N ILE A 152 3.74 2.96 -2.71
CA ILE A 152 3.57 3.52 -1.34
C ILE A 152 4.60 2.92 -0.39
N ALA A 153 4.72 1.59 -0.35
CA ALA A 153 5.61 0.91 0.58
C ALA A 153 7.08 1.32 0.37
N VAL A 154 7.51 1.47 -0.89
CA VAL A 154 8.87 1.89 -1.23
C VAL A 154 9.08 3.38 -0.95
N ALA A 155 8.10 4.25 -1.20
CA ALA A 155 8.17 5.67 -0.88
C ALA A 155 8.31 5.90 0.63
N GLU A 156 7.55 5.18 1.45
CA GLU A 156 7.61 5.29 2.90
C GLU A 156 8.99 4.84 3.43
N VAL A 157 9.56 3.76 2.89
CA VAL A 157 10.92 3.35 3.24
C VAL A 157 11.96 4.35 2.72
N ALA A 158 11.77 4.92 1.53
CA ALA A 158 12.63 5.95 0.97
C ALA A 158 12.71 7.18 1.89
N GLU A 159 11.56 7.64 2.41
CA GLU A 159 11.45 8.74 3.36
C GLU A 159 12.21 8.42 4.67
N ILE A 160 11.99 7.23 5.23
CA ILE A 160 12.66 6.79 6.47
C ILE A 160 14.18 6.75 6.32
N LEU A 161 14.68 6.29 5.16
CA LEU A 161 16.10 6.04 4.93
C LEU A 161 16.84 7.20 4.25
N GLY A 162 16.13 8.12 3.60
CA GLY A 162 16.71 9.16 2.74
C GLY A 162 17.23 8.61 1.41
N GLU A 163 16.63 7.55 0.87
CA GLU A 163 17.12 6.80 -0.31
C GLU A 163 16.48 7.31 -1.61
N LYS A 164 17.24 8.10 -2.39
CA LYS A 164 16.73 8.76 -3.60
C LYS A 164 16.32 7.80 -4.71
N ASP A 165 17.03 6.69 -4.90
CA ASP A 165 16.68 5.71 -5.93
C ASP A 165 15.31 5.06 -5.66
N MET A 166 14.99 4.82 -4.38
CA MET A 166 13.69 4.29 -3.96
C MET A 166 12.58 5.33 -4.17
N GLN A 167 12.88 6.61 -3.90
CA GLN A 167 11.98 7.72 -4.17
C GLN A 167 11.65 7.80 -5.67
N SER A 168 12.67 7.84 -6.54
CA SER A 168 12.47 7.89 -8.00
C SER A 168 11.69 6.67 -8.54
N TRP A 169 11.94 5.48 -8.01
CA TRP A 169 11.17 4.29 -8.38
C TRP A 169 9.69 4.38 -7.98
N SER A 170 9.41 5.04 -6.86
CA SER A 170 8.05 5.26 -6.37
C SER A 170 7.31 6.32 -7.20
N GLU A 171 8.01 7.36 -7.65
CA GLU A 171 7.51 8.32 -8.65
C GLU A 171 7.15 7.62 -9.96
N GLU A 172 8.00 6.71 -10.44
CA GLU A 172 7.70 5.90 -11.62
C GLU A 172 6.47 5.01 -11.39
N ALA A 173 6.32 4.39 -10.21
CA ALA A 173 5.15 3.60 -9.87
C ALA A 173 3.85 4.41 -9.92
N PHE A 174 3.89 5.68 -9.48
CA PHE A 174 2.78 6.62 -9.62
C PHE A 174 2.48 6.91 -11.09
N VAL A 175 3.49 7.32 -11.86
CA VAL A 175 3.37 7.68 -13.28
C VAL A 175 2.78 6.53 -14.10
N ILE A 176 3.23 5.29 -13.85
CA ILE A 176 2.68 4.09 -14.50
C ILE A 176 1.16 4.04 -14.32
N GLY A 177 0.64 4.25 -13.11
CA GLY A 177 -0.79 4.18 -12.86
C GLY A 177 -1.56 5.41 -13.32
N ALA A 178 -1.07 6.61 -13.00
CA ALA A 178 -1.75 7.87 -13.33
C ALA A 178 -1.90 8.07 -14.85
N CYS A 179 -0.86 7.74 -15.62
CA CYS A 179 -0.92 7.85 -17.08
C CYS A 179 -1.77 6.78 -17.77
N GLN A 180 -2.23 5.74 -17.05
CA GLN A 180 -3.19 4.76 -17.57
C GLN A 180 -4.65 5.20 -17.41
N ILE A 181 -4.93 6.25 -16.64
CA ILE A 181 -6.28 6.77 -16.44
C ILE A 181 -6.74 7.42 -17.74
N ASP A 182 -7.80 6.89 -18.34
CA ASP A 182 -8.35 7.42 -19.59
C ASP A 182 -9.16 8.72 -19.39
N GLU A 183 -9.71 9.24 -20.49
CA GLU A 183 -10.51 10.47 -20.48
C GLU A 183 -11.78 10.36 -19.62
N GLN A 184 -12.33 9.15 -19.48
CA GLN A 184 -13.51 8.88 -18.67
C GLN A 184 -13.17 8.52 -17.22
N GLY A 185 -11.88 8.40 -16.88
CA GLY A 185 -11.38 8.08 -15.55
C GLY A 185 -11.17 6.58 -15.29
N TYR A 186 -11.35 5.72 -16.29
CA TYR A 186 -11.14 4.29 -16.13
C TYR A 186 -9.67 3.91 -16.22
N LEU A 187 -9.33 2.81 -15.54
CA LEU A 187 -8.04 2.13 -15.59
C LEU A 187 -8.24 0.80 -16.35
N PRO A 188 -7.68 0.61 -17.55
CA PRO A 188 -7.92 -0.58 -18.37
C PRO A 188 -7.64 -1.91 -17.67
N LEU A 189 -6.57 -1.97 -16.85
CA LEU A 189 -6.21 -3.18 -16.12
C LEU A 189 -7.15 -3.50 -14.95
N GLU A 190 -7.82 -2.48 -14.40
CA GLU A 190 -8.83 -2.66 -13.36
C GLU A 190 -10.22 -2.94 -13.95
N LEU A 191 -10.51 -2.40 -15.14
CA LEU A 191 -11.70 -2.77 -15.92
C LEU A 191 -11.71 -4.25 -16.27
N ALA A 192 -10.55 -4.83 -16.57
CA ALA A 192 -10.39 -6.26 -16.85
C ALA A 192 -10.77 -7.19 -15.66
N ARG A 193 -11.13 -6.63 -14.50
CA ARG A 193 -11.57 -7.38 -13.30
C ARG A 193 -13.08 -7.69 -13.31
N ALA A 194 -13.76 -7.48 -14.44
CA ALA A 194 -15.13 -7.92 -14.69
C ALA A 194 -16.12 -7.38 -13.65
N GLU A 195 -16.88 -8.25 -12.97
CA GLU A 195 -17.83 -7.88 -11.90
C GLU A 195 -17.18 -7.17 -10.69
N ARG A 196 -15.85 -7.09 -10.63
CA ARG A 196 -15.11 -6.36 -9.59
C ARG A 196 -14.46 -5.07 -10.09
N ALA A 197 -14.71 -4.65 -11.32
CA ALA A 197 -14.05 -3.48 -11.91
C ALA A 197 -14.21 -2.25 -11.01
N TYR A 198 -15.43 -1.96 -10.52
CA TYR A 198 -15.65 -0.82 -9.64
C TYR A 198 -14.84 -0.91 -8.33
N GLU A 199 -14.88 -2.06 -7.66
CA GLU A 199 -14.10 -2.30 -6.43
C GLU A 199 -12.60 -2.08 -6.66
N TYR A 200 -12.07 -2.54 -7.79
CA TYR A 200 -10.65 -2.39 -8.12
C TYR A 200 -10.27 -0.96 -8.50
N HIS A 201 -11.18 -0.16 -9.07
CA HIS A 201 -10.93 1.26 -9.30
C HIS A 201 -10.88 2.06 -7.99
N LEU A 202 -11.77 1.77 -7.03
CA LEU A 202 -11.68 2.35 -5.68
C LEU A 202 -10.35 1.98 -5.01
N TYR A 203 -9.93 0.72 -5.13
CA TYR A 203 -8.68 0.25 -4.56
C TYR A 203 -7.45 0.89 -5.20
N ALA A 204 -7.46 1.05 -6.53
CA ALA A 204 -6.40 1.74 -7.27
C ALA A 204 -6.35 3.23 -6.96
N TYR A 205 -7.50 3.90 -6.86
CA TYR A 205 -7.58 5.31 -6.48
C TYR A 205 -6.93 5.56 -5.11
N GLY A 206 -7.29 4.76 -4.09
CA GLY A 206 -6.68 4.89 -2.77
C GLY A 206 -5.16 4.72 -2.78
N ALA A 207 -4.64 3.83 -3.63
CA ALA A 207 -3.20 3.63 -3.78
C ALA A 207 -2.52 4.82 -4.48
N LEU A 208 -3.07 5.29 -5.60
CA LEU A 208 -2.47 6.37 -6.37
C LEU A 208 -2.52 7.71 -5.63
N ALA A 209 -3.65 8.03 -5.02
CA ALA A 209 -3.78 9.26 -4.26
C ALA A 209 -2.94 9.23 -2.98
N GLY A 210 -2.91 8.09 -2.28
CA GLY A 210 -2.00 7.90 -1.14
C GLY A 210 -0.53 8.07 -1.54
N LEU A 211 -0.14 7.52 -2.69
CA LEU A 211 1.21 7.68 -3.23
C LEU A 211 1.51 9.14 -3.59
N ALA A 212 0.59 9.84 -4.26
CA ALA A 212 0.75 11.27 -4.58
C ALA A 212 0.99 12.13 -3.33
N ILE A 213 0.20 11.91 -2.26
CA ILE A 213 0.37 12.62 -0.98
C ILE A 213 1.76 12.38 -0.40
N ARG A 214 2.23 11.12 -0.40
CA ARG A 214 3.57 10.77 0.12
C ARG A 214 4.69 11.43 -0.69
N LEU A 215 4.62 11.34 -2.01
CA LEU A 215 5.62 11.93 -2.90
C LEU A 215 5.64 13.47 -2.77
N SER A 216 4.46 14.10 -2.67
CA SER A 216 4.36 15.54 -2.43
C SER A 216 4.94 15.95 -1.08
N ALA A 217 4.68 15.20 -0.01
CA ALA A 217 5.25 15.46 1.31
C ALA A 217 6.79 15.32 1.33
N ALA A 218 7.33 14.43 0.49
CA ALA A 218 8.77 14.28 0.27
C ALA A 218 9.39 15.36 -0.64
N GLY A 219 8.59 16.31 -1.14
CA GLY A 219 9.06 17.42 -1.97
C GLY A 219 9.24 17.08 -3.45
N ALA A 220 8.56 16.04 -3.96
CA ALA A 220 8.57 15.72 -5.38
C ALA A 220 8.07 16.90 -6.23
N SER A 221 8.67 17.07 -7.42
CA SER A 221 8.14 17.97 -8.44
C SER A 221 6.82 17.43 -9.01
N PRO A 222 6.03 18.27 -9.70
CA PRO A 222 4.83 17.80 -10.39
C PRO A 222 5.10 16.57 -11.25
N LEU A 223 4.31 15.51 -11.03
CA LEU A 223 4.50 14.24 -11.70
C LEU A 223 3.69 14.21 -13.01
N PRO A 224 4.16 13.48 -14.03
CA PRO A 224 3.37 13.24 -15.23
C PRO A 224 1.99 12.64 -14.94
N CYS A 225 0.96 13.12 -15.65
CA CYS A 225 -0.43 12.66 -15.59
C CYS A 225 -1.09 12.77 -14.21
N GLU A 226 -0.51 13.54 -13.30
CA GLU A 226 -0.99 13.68 -11.93
C GLU A 226 -2.40 14.31 -11.86
N ASP A 227 -2.73 15.19 -12.82
CA ASP A 227 -4.06 15.77 -13.01
C ASP A 227 -5.14 14.74 -13.42
N HIS A 228 -4.74 13.58 -13.94
CA HIS A 228 -5.68 12.53 -14.31
C HIS A 228 -6.36 11.89 -13.09
N LEU A 229 -5.77 12.01 -11.89
CA LEU A 229 -6.38 11.51 -10.66
C LEU A 229 -7.78 12.10 -10.42
N ASP A 230 -8.00 13.36 -10.79
CA ASP A 230 -9.31 14.01 -10.65
C ASP A 230 -10.38 13.35 -11.54
N ARG A 231 -10.00 12.72 -12.67
CA ARG A 231 -10.92 11.96 -13.52
C ARG A 231 -11.32 10.66 -12.82
N LEU A 232 -10.34 9.93 -12.30
CA LEU A 232 -10.57 8.69 -11.55
C LEU A 232 -11.40 8.95 -10.29
N TYR A 233 -11.05 9.98 -9.51
CA TYR A 233 -11.81 10.36 -8.31
C TYR A 233 -13.27 10.65 -8.63
N ARG A 234 -13.52 11.50 -9.64
CA ARG A 234 -14.89 11.82 -10.07
C ARG A 234 -15.63 10.56 -10.48
N LEU A 235 -14.99 9.63 -11.18
CA LEU A 235 -15.59 8.37 -11.58
C LEU A 235 -15.98 7.50 -10.38
N VAL A 236 -15.12 7.34 -9.38
CA VAL A 236 -15.31 6.36 -8.31
C VAL A 236 -16.07 6.88 -7.08
N SER A 237 -16.19 8.20 -6.91
CA SER A 237 -16.78 8.82 -5.71
C SER A 237 -18.30 8.93 -5.72
N ARG A 238 -18.99 8.54 -6.80
CA ARG A 238 -20.45 8.71 -6.96
C ARG A 238 -21.29 7.53 -6.43
N GLY A 239 -20.69 6.61 -5.70
CA GLY A 239 -21.43 5.54 -5.01
C GLY A 239 -22.16 4.61 -5.98
N GLU A 240 -23.50 4.57 -5.90
CA GLU A 240 -24.35 3.73 -6.75
C GLU A 240 -24.31 4.14 -8.22
N ASP A 241 -24.15 5.43 -8.51
CA ASP A 241 -24.06 5.93 -9.89
C ASP A 241 -22.82 5.35 -10.58
N SER A 242 -21.68 5.39 -9.89
CA SER A 242 -20.45 4.73 -10.34
C SER A 242 -20.70 3.24 -10.60
N ALA A 243 -21.35 2.53 -9.68
CA ALA A 243 -21.64 1.11 -9.84
C ALA A 243 -22.47 0.83 -11.12
N ARG A 244 -23.42 1.71 -11.46
CA ARG A 244 -24.19 1.62 -12.71
C ARG A 244 -23.35 1.89 -13.95
N ASP A 245 -22.47 2.89 -13.91
CA ASP A 245 -21.58 3.21 -15.03
C ASP A 245 -20.60 2.05 -15.32
N PHE A 246 -20.02 1.46 -14.28
CA PHE A 246 -19.20 0.25 -14.41
C PHE A 246 -19.99 -0.94 -14.94
N ALA A 247 -21.24 -1.11 -14.52
CA ALA A 247 -22.10 -2.19 -15.03
C ALA A 247 -22.41 -2.01 -16.52
N ALA A 248 -22.70 -0.78 -16.95
CA ALA A 248 -22.90 -0.45 -18.35
C ALA A 248 -21.63 -0.68 -19.18
N HIS A 249 -20.46 -0.27 -18.67
CA HIS A 249 -19.19 -0.41 -19.38
C HIS A 249 -18.72 -1.86 -19.51
N THR A 250 -18.87 -2.66 -18.44
CA THR A 250 -18.40 -4.06 -18.41
C THR A 250 -19.43 -5.04 -18.95
N GLY A 251 -20.70 -4.64 -19.07
CA GLY A 251 -21.82 -5.54 -19.35
C GLY A 251 -22.16 -6.50 -18.20
N LEU A 252 -21.63 -6.25 -16.99
CA LEU A 252 -21.75 -7.14 -15.83
C LEU A 252 -22.21 -6.37 -14.60
N HIS A 253 -23.13 -6.96 -13.82
CA HIS A 253 -23.47 -6.42 -12.51
C HIS A 253 -22.21 -6.35 -11.62
N GLN A 254 -21.99 -5.20 -11.00
CA GLN A 254 -20.83 -4.98 -10.16
C GLN A 254 -21.06 -5.47 -8.74
N ARG A 255 -20.08 -6.15 -8.16
CA ARG A 255 -20.10 -6.49 -6.74
C ARG A 255 -20.06 -5.23 -5.90
N THR A 256 -20.88 -5.20 -4.86
CA THR A 256 -20.87 -4.13 -3.86
C THR A 256 -19.50 -4.06 -3.19
N PRO A 257 -18.77 -2.93 -3.30
CA PRO A 257 -17.48 -2.77 -2.62
C PRO A 257 -17.65 -2.87 -1.10
N SER A 258 -16.61 -3.33 -0.41
CA SER A 258 -16.61 -3.30 1.05
C SER A 258 -16.66 -1.87 1.58
N ARG A 259 -17.23 -1.68 2.79
CA ARG A 259 -17.24 -0.38 3.47
C ARG A 259 -15.85 0.27 3.55
N ARG A 260 -14.80 -0.52 3.75
CA ARG A 260 -13.42 -0.02 3.77
C ARG A 260 -12.96 0.59 2.44
N HIS A 261 -13.36 0.00 1.32
CA HIS A 261 -13.04 0.56 0.00
C HIS A 261 -13.76 1.89 -0.24
N LEU A 262 -15.01 1.99 0.20
CA LEU A 262 -15.80 3.22 0.10
C LEU A 262 -15.24 4.32 1.01
N GLU A 263 -14.90 3.99 2.28
CA GLU A 263 -14.30 4.93 3.22
C GLU A 263 -12.92 5.41 2.76
N ALA A 264 -12.08 4.51 2.23
CA ALA A 264 -10.77 4.89 1.71
C ALA A 264 -10.84 5.94 0.59
N ALA A 265 -11.82 5.82 -0.31
CA ALA A 265 -12.03 6.81 -1.36
C ALA A 265 -12.62 8.14 -0.85
N ALA A 266 -13.34 8.11 0.28
CA ALA A 266 -13.98 9.29 0.87
C ALA A 266 -13.04 10.13 1.77
N VAL A 267 -12.00 9.52 2.34
CA VAL A 267 -11.09 10.18 3.29
C VAL A 267 -9.84 10.77 2.61
N VAL A 268 -9.54 10.33 1.38
CA VAL A 268 -8.50 10.92 0.55
C VAL A 268 -9.00 12.27 0.01
N PRO A 269 -8.21 13.35 0.06
CA PRO A 269 -8.61 14.65 -0.45
C PRO A 269 -9.18 14.56 -1.88
N PRO A 270 -10.27 15.28 -2.17
CA PRO A 270 -11.05 15.10 -3.39
C PRO A 270 -10.36 15.65 -4.65
N HIS A 271 -9.46 16.62 -4.50
CA HIS A 271 -8.74 17.23 -5.61
C HIS A 271 -7.25 17.08 -5.46
N PHE A 272 -6.59 16.90 -6.61
CA PHE A 272 -5.15 16.85 -6.67
C PHE A 272 -4.46 18.02 -5.95
N ASN A 273 -4.93 19.24 -6.18
CA ASN A 273 -4.36 20.43 -5.54
C ASN A 273 -4.47 20.41 -4.01
N ASP A 274 -5.49 19.74 -3.46
CA ASP A 274 -5.69 19.60 -2.01
C ASP A 274 -4.72 18.57 -1.40
N MET A 275 -4.18 17.65 -2.21
CA MET A 275 -3.16 16.70 -1.75
C MET A 275 -1.79 17.35 -1.58
N ARG A 276 -1.53 18.49 -2.24
CA ARG A 276 -0.26 19.24 -2.11
C ARG A 276 -0.21 20.19 -0.92
N THR A 277 -1.36 20.59 -0.37
CA THR A 277 -1.44 21.62 0.68
C THR A 277 -1.18 21.09 2.09
N THR A 278 -1.12 19.77 2.29
CA THR A 278 -0.87 19.17 3.61
C THR A 278 0.55 19.37 4.16
N GLY A 279 1.46 19.96 3.38
CA GLY A 279 2.81 20.33 3.81
C GLY A 279 2.91 21.68 4.54
N GLY A 280 1.81 22.45 4.61
CA GLY A 280 1.77 23.79 5.20
C GLY A 280 0.79 23.90 6.35
N VAL A 281 1.01 23.17 7.44
CA VAL A 281 0.41 23.53 8.73
C VAL A 281 1.47 24.26 9.53
N GLU A 282 1.52 25.58 9.38
CA GLU A 282 2.07 26.44 10.43
C GLU A 282 1.17 26.25 11.66
N ASN A 283 1.70 25.64 12.72
CA ASN A 283 1.03 25.64 14.01
C ASN A 283 0.95 27.09 14.51
N PRO A 284 -0.23 27.59 14.94
CA PRO A 284 -0.31 28.78 15.77
C PRO A 284 0.37 28.56 17.14
#